data_AF-A0A845R494-F1
#
_entry.id   AF-A0A845R494-F1
#
_cell.length_a   1.000
_cell.length_b   1.000
_cell.length_c   1.000
_cell.angle_alpha   90.00
_cell.angle_beta   90.00
_cell.angle_gamma   90.00
#
_symmetry.space_group_name_H-M   'P 1'
#
loop_
_entity.id
_entity.type
_entity.pdbx_description
1 polymer ?
#
loop_
_entity_poly.entity_id
_entity_poly.type
_entity_poly.pdbx_seq_one_letter_code
_entity_poly.pdbx_strand_id
1 'polypeptide(L)'
;MCFDKADYYYKKAMEAYCQAYRKKADALTDDDHDEIVRWAGNHIGFFLTWIIRKGFEGELHKELPQALEEVKTGKLPGVDFFLRYCDGKFWDEDLCPEILPFVVRYYDGGQYWKDYVEWVITVLCDLPLEFVGSWEDYLRFEPVLDQAYQDYQDDMEG
;
A
#
# COMPACT_ATOMS: atom_id res chain seq x y z
N MET A 1 -1.24 11.49 12.99
CA MET A 1 -2.48 11.47 12.16
C MET A 1 -2.57 10.14 11.43
N CYS A 2 -3.77 9.64 11.16
CA CYS A 2 -3.95 8.42 10.36
C CYS A 2 -4.36 8.81 8.94
N PHE A 3 -3.59 8.38 7.94
CA PHE A 3 -3.87 8.60 6.52
C PHE A 3 -4.83 7.56 5.96
N ASP A 4 -4.65 6.29 6.29
CA ASP A 4 -5.47 5.21 5.72
C ASP A 4 -5.52 3.95 6.61
N LYS A 5 -6.48 3.05 6.35
CA LYS A 5 -6.66 1.80 7.10
C LYS A 5 -7.19 0.70 6.21
N ALA A 6 -6.70 -0.53 6.38
CA ALA A 6 -7.26 -1.71 5.69
C ALA A 6 -8.77 -1.86 5.94
N ASP A 7 -9.22 -1.56 7.16
CA ASP A 7 -10.61 -1.65 7.59
C ASP A 7 -11.59 -0.85 6.71
N TYR A 8 -11.14 0.27 6.12
CA TYR A 8 -11.99 1.08 5.24
C TYR A 8 -12.38 0.35 3.96
N TYR A 9 -11.56 -0.61 3.53
CA TYR A 9 -11.74 -1.34 2.28
C TYR A 9 -12.16 -2.80 2.49
N TYR A 10 -12.07 -3.30 3.73
CA TYR A 10 -12.33 -4.70 4.06
C TYR A 10 -13.65 -5.22 3.50
N LYS A 11 -14.76 -4.49 3.70
CA LYS A 11 -16.07 -4.93 3.21
C LYS A 11 -16.08 -5.12 1.68
N LYS A 12 -15.46 -4.20 0.94
CA LYS A 12 -15.40 -4.26 -0.52
C LYS A 12 -14.49 -5.40 -0.99
N ALA A 13 -13.33 -5.58 -0.35
CA ALA A 13 -12.45 -6.71 -0.61
C ALA A 13 -13.13 -8.05 -0.29
N MET A 14 -13.89 -8.13 0.81
CA MET A 14 -14.66 -9.33 1.19
C MET A 14 -15.72 -9.68 0.15
N GLU A 15 -16.47 -8.69 -0.35
CA GLU A 15 -17.47 -8.88 -1.41
C GLU A 15 -16.82 -9.43 -2.69
N ALA A 16 -15.70 -8.83 -3.12
CA ALA A 16 -14.92 -9.30 -4.26
C ALA A 16 -14.37 -10.72 -4.05
N TYR A 17 -13.79 -11.00 -2.89
CA TYR A 17 -13.27 -12.31 -2.54
C TYR A 17 -14.36 -13.39 -2.57
N CYS A 18 -15.52 -13.11 -1.95
CA CYS A 18 -16.66 -14.02 -1.96
C CYS A 18 -17.14 -14.30 -3.39
N GLN A 19 -17.16 -13.28 -4.25
CA GLN A 19 -17.51 -13.44 -5.66
C GLN A 19 -16.47 -14.28 -6.42
N ALA A 20 -15.18 -13.99 -6.26
CA ALA A 20 -14.08 -14.69 -6.94
C ALA A 20 -14.04 -16.19 -6.57
N TYR A 21 -14.17 -16.51 -5.29
CA TYR A 21 -14.09 -17.89 -4.79
C TYR A 21 -15.45 -18.58 -4.64
N ARG A 22 -16.55 -17.90 -5.01
CA ARG A 22 -17.93 -18.39 -4.86
C ARG A 22 -18.26 -18.83 -3.43
N LYS A 23 -17.74 -18.10 -2.45
CA LYS A 23 -17.98 -18.31 -1.03
C LYS A 23 -19.11 -17.43 -0.52
N LYS A 24 -19.74 -17.85 0.57
CA LYS A 24 -20.67 -17.00 1.33
C LYS A 24 -19.92 -16.36 2.49
N ALA A 25 -20.31 -15.16 2.87
CA ALA A 25 -19.67 -14.40 3.95
C ALA A 25 -19.70 -15.13 5.31
N ASP A 26 -20.74 -15.95 5.56
CA ASP A 26 -20.88 -16.75 6.79
C ASP A 26 -20.07 -18.05 6.78
N ALA A 27 -19.39 -18.35 5.67
CA ALA A 27 -18.56 -19.55 5.49
C ALA A 27 -17.06 -19.22 5.35
N LEU A 28 -16.67 -17.97 5.58
CA LEU A 28 -15.27 -17.54 5.54
C LEU A 28 -14.51 -18.10 6.74
N THR A 29 -13.31 -18.63 6.49
CA THR A 29 -12.37 -19.06 7.55
C THR A 29 -11.51 -17.90 8.01
N ASP A 30 -10.74 -18.09 9.09
CA ASP A 30 -9.75 -17.11 9.53
C ASP A 30 -8.71 -16.85 8.41
N ASP A 31 -8.24 -17.90 7.73
CA ASP A 31 -7.36 -17.76 6.55
C ASP A 31 -7.98 -16.92 5.42
N ASP A 32 -9.31 -17.01 5.21
CA ASP A 32 -9.99 -16.18 4.22
C ASP A 32 -9.99 -14.72 4.67
N HIS A 33 -10.22 -14.47 5.95
CA HIS A 33 -10.18 -13.12 6.52
C HIS A 33 -8.78 -12.50 6.44
N ASP A 34 -7.73 -13.29 6.71
CA ASP A 34 -6.34 -12.84 6.55
C ASP A 34 -6.06 -12.42 5.10
N GLU A 35 -6.48 -13.23 4.12
CA GLU A 35 -6.29 -12.90 2.71
C GLU A 35 -7.12 -11.68 2.27
N ILE A 36 -8.37 -11.56 2.73
CA ILE A 36 -9.24 -10.40 2.46
C ILE A 36 -8.62 -9.11 3.02
N VAL A 37 -8.04 -9.15 4.22
CA VAL A 37 -7.35 -7.99 4.80
C VAL A 37 -6.13 -7.62 3.96
N ARG A 38 -5.39 -8.61 3.42
CA ARG A 38 -4.29 -8.35 2.48
C ARG A 38 -4.79 -7.70 1.19
N TRP A 39 -5.91 -8.13 0.63
CA TRP A 39 -6.52 -7.48 -0.54
C TRP A 39 -6.92 -6.03 -0.21
N ALA A 40 -7.48 -5.80 0.98
CA ALA A 40 -7.92 -4.50 1.44
C ALA A 40 -6.76 -3.52 1.70
N GLY A 41 -5.60 -4.02 2.12
CA GLY A 41 -4.41 -3.23 2.41
C GLY A 41 -3.39 -3.17 1.27
N ASN A 42 -3.64 -3.81 0.12
CA ASN A 42 -2.64 -3.99 -0.93
C ASN A 42 -2.11 -2.65 -1.48
N HIS A 43 -2.98 -1.66 -1.71
CA HIS A 43 -2.55 -0.32 -2.17
C HIS A 43 -1.65 0.35 -1.12
N ILE A 44 -2.06 0.35 0.15
CA ILE A 44 -1.25 0.89 1.25
C ILE A 44 0.12 0.21 1.28
N GLY A 45 0.16 -1.11 1.13
CA GLY A 45 1.38 -1.90 1.05
C GLY A 45 2.30 -1.49 -0.11
N PHE A 46 1.75 -1.21 -1.30
CA PHE A 46 2.53 -0.70 -2.44
C PHE A 46 3.16 0.65 -2.11
N PHE A 47 2.41 1.57 -1.50
CA PHE A 47 2.93 2.89 -1.13
C PHE A 47 4.00 2.79 -0.03
N LEU A 48 3.78 1.99 1.02
CA LEU A 48 4.76 1.76 2.08
C LEU A 48 6.05 1.10 1.56
N THR A 49 5.95 0.20 0.57
CA THR A 49 7.12 -0.36 -0.09
C THR A 49 7.99 0.74 -0.71
N TRP A 50 7.37 1.71 -1.37
CA TRP A 50 8.08 2.86 -1.95
C TRP A 50 8.73 3.75 -0.89
N ILE A 51 7.99 4.09 0.17
CA ILE A 51 8.51 4.85 1.32
C ILE A 51 9.79 4.20 1.87
N ILE A 52 9.72 2.89 2.16
CA ILE A 52 10.85 2.13 2.71
C ILE A 52 12.02 2.11 1.72
N ARG A 53 11.75 1.92 0.42
CA ARG A 53 12.81 1.88 -0.61
C ARG A 53 13.52 3.21 -0.82
N LYS A 54 12.82 4.33 -0.62
CA LYS A 54 13.41 5.67 -0.68
C LYS A 54 14.09 6.10 0.62
N GLY A 55 13.99 5.32 1.69
CA GLY A 55 14.58 5.67 2.98
C GLY A 55 13.75 6.66 3.78
N PHE A 56 12.45 6.77 3.49
CA PHE A 56 11.52 7.69 4.13
C PHE A 56 10.71 7.04 5.26
N GLU A 57 11.08 5.83 5.68
CA GLU A 57 10.46 5.19 6.85
C GLU A 57 10.66 6.00 8.13
N GLY A 58 9.65 6.01 8.99
CA GLY A 58 9.71 6.63 10.31
C GLY A 58 10.71 5.93 11.24
N GLU A 59 11.18 6.66 12.26
CA GLU A 59 12.14 6.14 13.26
C GLU A 59 11.64 4.86 13.95
N LEU A 60 10.33 4.72 14.13
CA LEU A 60 9.66 3.56 14.73
C LEU A 60 10.10 2.24 14.06
N HIS A 61 10.32 2.24 12.75
CA HIS A 61 10.64 1.02 12.01
C HIS A 61 12.14 0.68 12.00
N LYS A 62 13.01 1.59 12.43
CA LYS A 62 14.47 1.37 12.37
C LYS A 62 14.97 0.24 13.27
N GLU A 63 14.19 -0.13 14.27
CA GLU A 63 14.44 -1.31 15.11
C GLU A 63 14.17 -2.64 14.39
N LEU A 64 13.66 -2.61 13.16
CA LEU A 64 13.31 -3.77 12.34
C LEU A 64 14.16 -3.85 11.04
N PRO A 65 15.50 -3.76 11.12
CA PRO A 65 16.35 -3.63 9.92
C PRO A 65 16.24 -4.82 8.96
N GLN A 66 15.99 -6.02 9.47
CA GLN A 66 15.77 -7.21 8.62
C GLN A 66 14.47 -7.09 7.82
N ALA A 67 13.36 -6.72 8.47
CA ALA A 67 12.06 -6.60 7.79
C ALA A 67 12.11 -5.48 6.74
N LEU A 68 12.76 -4.36 7.06
CA LEU A 68 12.99 -3.27 6.10
C LEU A 68 13.78 -3.75 4.88
N GLU A 69 14.87 -4.50 5.08
CA GLU A 69 15.67 -5.05 3.97
C GLU A 69 14.88 -6.07 3.14
N GLU A 70 14.05 -6.89 3.79
CA GLU A 70 13.17 -7.83 3.09
C GLU A 70 12.12 -7.11 2.23
N VAL A 71 11.55 -5.99 2.69
CA VAL A 71 10.67 -5.14 1.86
C VAL A 71 11.45 -4.49 0.73
N LYS A 72 12.63 -3.92 1.00
CA LYS A 72 13.50 -3.28 -0.01
C LYS A 72 13.85 -4.24 -1.15
N THR A 73 14.03 -5.51 -0.84
CA THR A 73 14.42 -6.57 -1.79
C THR A 73 13.25 -7.40 -2.32
N GLY A 74 12.01 -7.10 -1.95
CA GLY A 74 10.81 -7.81 -2.40
C GLY A 74 10.60 -9.19 -1.78
N LYS A 75 11.37 -9.55 -0.75
CA LYS A 75 11.20 -10.81 0.00
C LYS A 75 10.01 -10.78 0.95
N LEU A 76 9.68 -9.59 1.47
CA LEU A 76 8.49 -9.33 2.27
C LEU A 76 7.60 -8.35 1.51
N PRO A 77 6.39 -8.75 1.10
CA PRO A 77 5.44 -7.82 0.49
C PRO A 77 5.12 -6.66 1.43
N GLY A 78 5.05 -5.43 0.92
CA GLY A 78 4.75 -4.27 1.75
C GLY A 78 3.42 -4.35 2.49
N VAL A 79 2.42 -5.04 1.93
CA VAL A 79 1.15 -5.29 2.63
C VAL A 79 1.35 -6.21 3.84
N ASP A 80 2.25 -7.18 3.77
CA ASP A 80 2.53 -8.05 4.91
C ASP A 80 3.33 -7.30 5.98
N PHE A 81 4.22 -6.38 5.58
CA PHE A 81 4.87 -5.46 6.51
C PHE A 81 3.85 -4.56 7.21
N PHE A 82 2.95 -3.95 6.44
CA PHE A 82 1.89 -3.06 6.90
C PHE A 82 0.99 -3.73 7.96
N LEU A 83 0.52 -4.94 7.68
CA LEU A 83 -0.36 -5.66 8.61
C LEU A 83 0.36 -6.13 9.87
N ARG A 84 1.64 -6.50 9.77
CA ARG A 84 2.41 -7.03 10.90
C ARG A 84 3.00 -5.95 11.80
N TYR A 85 3.44 -4.83 11.22
CA TYR A 85 4.25 -3.82 11.92
C TYR A 85 3.58 -2.46 12.03
N CYS A 86 2.52 -2.19 11.27
CA CYS A 86 1.79 -0.91 11.26
C CYS A 86 0.32 -1.10 11.66
N ASP A 87 -0.02 -2.13 12.43
CA ASP A 87 -1.37 -2.42 12.95
C ASP A 87 -2.55 -2.33 11.95
N GLY A 88 -2.26 -2.49 10.65
CA GLY A 88 -3.24 -2.32 9.55
C GLY A 88 -3.68 -0.88 9.29
N LYS A 89 -2.90 0.11 9.76
CA LYS A 89 -3.18 1.54 9.63
C LYS A 89 -1.93 2.31 9.25
N PHE A 90 -2.09 3.27 8.36
CA PHE A 90 -1.00 4.09 7.85
C PHE A 90 -0.97 5.40 8.62
N TRP A 91 0.06 5.57 9.44
CA TRP A 91 0.25 6.70 10.34
C TRP A 91 1.35 7.63 9.81
N ASP A 92 1.33 8.88 10.27
CA ASP A 92 2.48 9.79 10.10
C ASP A 92 3.75 9.31 10.81
N GLU A 93 3.60 8.53 11.89
CA GLU A 93 4.72 7.90 12.60
C GLU A 93 5.44 6.83 11.77
N ASP A 94 4.79 6.29 10.74
CA ASP A 94 5.40 5.35 9.78
C ASP A 94 6.33 6.06 8.78
N LEU A 95 6.36 7.40 8.82
CA LEU A 95 7.05 8.27 7.88
C LEU A 95 8.08 9.15 8.58
N CYS A 96 9.17 9.46 7.88
CA CYS A 96 10.06 10.52 8.32
C CYS A 96 9.42 11.91 8.09
N PRO A 97 9.74 12.93 8.91
CA PRO A 97 9.12 14.25 8.77
C PRO A 97 9.34 14.93 7.41
N GLU A 98 10.42 14.59 6.71
CA GLU A 98 10.81 15.18 5.42
C GLU A 98 9.79 14.87 4.32
N ILE A 99 9.23 13.65 4.30
CA ILE A 99 8.31 13.22 3.24
C ILE A 99 6.85 13.61 3.53
N LEU A 100 6.52 13.98 4.78
CA LEU A 100 5.14 14.24 5.20
C LEU A 100 4.39 15.25 4.29
N PRO A 101 4.98 16.38 3.86
CA PRO A 101 4.28 17.31 2.97
C PRO A 101 3.88 16.69 1.62
N PHE A 102 4.74 15.84 1.06
CA PHE A 102 4.43 15.09 -0.16
C PHE A 102 3.29 14.09 0.10
N VAL A 103 3.36 13.31 1.18
CA VAL A 103 2.31 12.33 1.50
C VAL A 103 0.96 13.00 1.73
N VAL A 104 0.91 14.13 2.45
CA VAL A 104 -0.33 14.90 2.63
C VAL A 104 -0.88 15.37 1.28
N ARG A 105 -0.02 15.88 0.38
CA ARG A 105 -0.48 16.38 -0.92
C ARG A 105 -0.92 15.26 -1.87
N TYR A 106 -0.14 14.19 -1.95
CA TYR A 106 -0.30 13.14 -2.95
C TYR A 106 -1.22 12.02 -2.48
N TYR A 107 -0.99 11.50 -1.27
CA TYR A 107 -1.76 10.41 -0.69
C TYR A 107 -3.10 10.93 -0.14
N ASP A 108 -3.06 11.81 0.85
CA ASP A 108 -4.27 12.33 1.53
C ASP A 108 -5.10 13.24 0.61
N GLY A 109 -4.45 13.95 -0.32
CA GLY A 109 -5.11 14.68 -1.40
C GLY A 109 -5.82 13.80 -2.43
N GLY A 110 -5.67 12.47 -2.35
CA GLY A 110 -6.39 11.49 -3.16
C GLY A 110 -5.87 11.27 -4.57
N GLN A 111 -4.74 11.89 -4.95
CA GLN A 111 -4.12 11.65 -6.26
C GLN A 111 -3.52 10.24 -6.34
N TYR A 112 -2.89 9.79 -5.26
CA TYR A 112 -2.36 8.43 -5.15
C TYR A 112 -3.40 7.36 -5.51
N TRP A 113 -4.61 7.45 -4.94
CA TRP A 113 -5.67 6.49 -5.23
C TRP A 113 -6.05 6.47 -6.72
N LYS A 114 -6.10 7.64 -7.37
CA LYS A 114 -6.40 7.73 -8.81
C LYS A 114 -5.31 7.06 -9.65
N ASP A 115 -4.05 7.34 -9.34
CA ASP A 115 -2.92 6.78 -10.08
C ASP A 115 -2.83 5.27 -9.88
N TYR A 116 -3.03 4.80 -8.64
CA TYR A 116 -3.10 3.37 -8.32
C TYR A 116 -4.23 2.68 -9.11
N VAL A 117 -5.45 3.22 -9.07
CA VAL A 117 -6.60 2.64 -9.78
C VAL A 117 -6.37 2.62 -11.30
N GLU A 118 -5.89 3.72 -11.88
CA GLU A 118 -5.59 3.81 -13.30
C GLU A 118 -4.53 2.78 -13.70
N TRP A 119 -3.46 2.66 -12.93
CA TRP A 119 -2.42 1.66 -13.18
C TRP A 119 -2.95 0.22 -13.07
N VAL A 120 -3.72 -0.12 -12.04
CA VAL A 120 -4.32 -1.46 -11.89
C VAL A 120 -5.18 -1.81 -13.12
N ILE A 121 -6.04 -0.88 -13.55
CA ILE A 121 -6.97 -1.13 -14.66
C ILE A 121 -6.23 -1.22 -16.00
N THR A 122 -5.27 -0.32 -16.26
CA THR A 122 -4.66 -0.17 -17.59
C THR A 122 -3.41 -1.01 -17.79
N VAL A 123 -2.66 -1.29 -16.71
CA VAL A 123 -1.36 -1.97 -16.77
C VAL A 123 -1.45 -3.41 -16.28
N LEU A 124 -2.20 -3.67 -15.20
CA LEU A 124 -2.44 -5.04 -14.73
C LEU A 124 -3.64 -5.71 -15.40
N CYS A 125 -4.56 -4.93 -15.99
CA CYS A 125 -5.84 -5.42 -16.49
C CYS A 125 -6.65 -6.13 -15.39
N ASP A 126 -6.59 -5.60 -14.17
CA ASP A 126 -7.25 -6.14 -12.98
C ASP A 126 -8.13 -5.08 -12.29
N LEU A 127 -8.72 -5.41 -11.14
CA LEU A 127 -9.55 -4.53 -10.33
C LEU A 127 -8.92 -4.24 -8.96
N PRO A 128 -8.94 -2.98 -8.49
CA PRO A 128 -8.46 -2.63 -7.16
C PRO A 128 -9.21 -3.40 -6.07
N LEU A 129 -8.48 -3.86 -5.04
CA LEU A 129 -9.01 -4.62 -3.89
C LEU A 129 -9.45 -6.06 -4.22
N GLU A 130 -9.05 -6.60 -5.37
CA GLU A 130 -9.37 -7.98 -5.79
C GLU A 130 -8.13 -8.88 -5.89
N PHE A 131 -6.96 -8.41 -5.44
CA PHE A 131 -5.70 -9.13 -5.53
C PHE A 131 -4.67 -8.65 -4.50
N VAL A 132 -3.61 -9.45 -4.33
CA VAL A 132 -2.33 -9.04 -3.73
C VAL A 132 -1.28 -9.02 -4.83
N GLY A 133 -0.62 -7.88 -5.02
CA GLY A 133 0.34 -7.72 -6.11
C GLY A 133 1.66 -8.46 -5.87
N SER A 134 2.32 -8.88 -6.94
CA SER A 134 3.66 -9.46 -6.86
C SER A 134 4.74 -8.39 -6.73
N TRP A 135 5.99 -8.83 -6.52
CA TRP A 135 7.13 -7.92 -6.58
C TRP A 135 7.32 -7.31 -7.98
N GLU A 136 7.09 -8.08 -9.05
CA GLU A 136 7.13 -7.54 -10.41
C GLU A 136 6.04 -6.49 -10.66
N ASP A 137 4.86 -6.67 -10.09
CA ASP A 137 3.79 -5.67 -10.15
C ASP A 137 4.22 -4.39 -9.44
N TYR A 138 4.79 -4.49 -8.23
CA TYR A 138 5.35 -3.33 -7.54
C TYR A 138 6.40 -2.61 -8.38
N LEU A 139 7.36 -3.32 -8.99
CA LEU A 139 8.39 -2.71 -9.83
C LEU A 139 7.81 -1.99 -11.06
N ARG A 140 6.64 -2.42 -11.57
CA ARG A 140 5.92 -1.74 -12.65
C ARG A 140 5.16 -0.49 -12.17
N PHE A 141 4.80 -0.44 -10.88
CA PHE A 141 4.11 0.71 -10.29
C PHE A 141 5.07 1.78 -9.74
N GLU A 142 6.25 1.37 -9.25
CA GLU A 142 7.26 2.27 -8.68
C GLU A 142 7.55 3.52 -9.55
N PRO A 143 7.67 3.43 -10.90
CA PRO A 143 7.87 4.61 -11.74
C PRO A 143 6.74 5.67 -11.65
N VAL A 144 5.50 5.26 -11.34
CA VAL A 144 4.37 6.17 -11.15
C VAL A 144 4.57 7.01 -9.88
N LEU A 145 5.02 6.38 -8.80
CA LEU A 145 5.33 7.04 -7.54
C LEU A 145 6.56 7.94 -7.65
N ASP A 146 7.59 7.47 -8.37
CA ASP A 146 8.78 8.27 -8.65
C ASP A 146 8.43 9.54 -9.42
N GLN A 147 7.57 9.45 -10.44
CA GLN A 147 7.12 10.62 -11.20
C GLN A 147 6.30 11.58 -10.32
N ALA A 148 5.37 11.06 -9.52
CA ALA A 148 4.56 11.90 -8.63
C ALA A 148 5.42 12.66 -7.60
N TYR A 149 6.48 12.02 -7.09
CA TYR A 149 7.41 12.68 -6.18
C TYR A 149 8.26 13.73 -6.89
N GLN A 150 8.74 13.45 -8.10
CA GLN A 150 9.48 14.43 -8.90
C GLN A 150 8.62 15.66 -9.23
N ASP A 151 7.36 15.46 -9.66
CA ASP A 151 6.43 16.55 -9.96
C ASP A 151 6.19 17.44 -8.73
N TYR A 152 6.10 16.83 -7.54
CA TYR A 152 6.01 17.56 -6.29
C TYR A 152 7.27 18.39 -6.00
N GLN A 153 8.46 17.84 -6.26
CA GLN A 153 9.72 18.57 -6.05
C GLN A 153 9.83 19.76 -7.01
N ASP A 154 9.50 19.57 -8.29
CA ASP A 154 9.53 20.62 -9.31
C ASP A 154 8.56 21.77 -8.97
N ASP A 155 7.37 21.45 -8.46
CA ASP A 155 6.38 22.44 -8.00
C ASP A 155 6.85 23.27 -6.80
N MET A 156 7.77 22.76 -5.99
CA MET A 156 8.32 23.46 -4.82
C MET A 156 9.52 24.35 -5.16
N GLU A 157 10.15 24.13 -6.33
CA GLU A 157 11.28 24.93 -6.82
C GLU A 157 10.85 26.09 -7.74
N GLY A 158 9.61 26.06 -8.26
CA GLY A 158 9.02 27.10 -9.13
C GLY A 158 8.32 28.23 -8.39
#